data_AF-A0A1I2V5P7-F1
#
_entry.id   AF-A0A1I2V5P7-F1
#
_cell.length_a   1.000
_cell.length_b   1.000
_cell.length_c   1.000
_cell.angle_alpha   90.00
_cell.angle_beta   90.00
_cell.angle_gamma   90.00
#
_symmetry.space_group_name_H-M   'P 1'
#
loop_
_entity.id
_entity.type
_entity.pdbx_description
1 polymer ?
#
loop_
_entity_poly.entity_id
_entity_poly.type
_entity_poly.pdbx_seq_one_letter_code
_entity_poly.pdbx_strand_id
1 'polypeptide(L)' 'MAPRAEITPELRDRLHRRFPRCPRWQPPAPEPAAAPWELIRSVLAQGRKDGLDDTQIAGGVYAALASHGLLTGGRA' A
#
# COMPACT_ATOMS: atom_id res chain seq x y z
N MET A 1 21.04 23.33 -20.92
CA MET A 1 20.64 22.01 -20.38
C MET A 1 19.13 21.91 -20.45
N ALA A 2 18.58 21.10 -21.36
CA ALA A 2 17.13 20.92 -21.44
C ALA A 2 16.63 20.16 -20.19
N PRO A 3 15.47 20.53 -19.61
CA PRO A 3 14.90 19.79 -18.48
C PRO A 3 14.62 18.36 -18.94
N ARG A 4 15.07 17.40 -18.13
CA ARG A 4 14.91 15.97 -18.38
C ARG A 4 13.42 15.67 -18.25
N ALA A 5 12.71 15.57 -19.38
CA ALA A 5 11.27 15.36 -19.41
C ALA A 5 10.89 14.16 -18.55
N GLU A 6 10.05 14.40 -17.53
CA GLU A 6 9.49 13.34 -16.69
C GLU A 6 8.60 12.45 -17.56
N ILE A 7 8.85 11.14 -17.51
CA ILE A 7 8.11 10.17 -18.31
C ILE A 7 6.82 9.86 -17.57
N THR A 8 5.69 10.33 -18.10
CA THR A 8 4.37 10.04 -17.52
C THR A 8 4.05 8.54 -17.59
N PRO A 9 3.17 8.02 -16.71
CA PRO A 9 2.76 6.61 -16.72
C PRO A 9 2.19 6.16 -18.07
N GLU A 10 1.39 7.01 -18.71
CA GLU A 10 0.74 6.72 -20.00
C GLU A 10 1.77 6.63 -21.14
N LEU A 11 2.81 7.47 -21.10
CA LEU A 11 3.91 7.43 -22.06
C LEU A 11 4.74 6.16 -21.86
N ARG A 12 5.01 5.77 -20.60
CA ARG A 12 5.71 4.54 -20.27
C ARG A 12 4.96 3.31 -20.76
N ASP A 13 3.64 3.24 -20.57
CA ASP A 13 2.80 2.14 -21.05
C ASP A 13 2.84 2.00 -22.57
N ARG A 14 2.75 3.13 -23.29
CA ARG A 14 2.89 3.15 -24.76
C ARG A 14 4.27 2.63 -25.19
N LEU A 15 5.33 3.03 -24.49
CA LEU A 15 6.70 2.57 -24.75
C LEU A 15 6.88 1.09 -24.43
N HIS A 16 6.27 0.58 -23.36
CA HIS A 16 6.30 -0.84 -23.02
C HIS A 16 5.62 -1.70 -24.09
N ARG A 17 4.44 -1.29 -24.58
CA ARG A 17 3.75 -1.99 -25.69
C ARG A 17 4.59 -2.03 -26.96
N ARG A 18 5.30 -0.93 -27.26
CA ARG A 18 6.16 -0.84 -28.45
C ARG A 18 7.46 -1.65 -28.30
N PHE A 19 7.98 -1.75 -27.07
CA PHE A 19 9.24 -2.42 -26.76
C PHE A 19 9.09 -3.38 -25.56
N PRO A 20 8.37 -4.51 -25.73
CA PRO A 20 8.01 -5.39 -24.62
C PRO A 20 9.20 -6.07 -23.95
N ARG A 21 10.32 -6.24 -24.69
CA ARG A 21 11.55 -6.86 -24.19
C ARG A 21 12.54 -5.88 -23.57
N CYS A 22 12.25 -4.57 -23.56
CA CYS A 22 13.14 -3.58 -22.97
C CYS A 22 12.86 -3.42 -21.47
N PRO A 23 13.79 -3.81 -20.57
CA PRO A 23 13.56 -3.74 -19.12
C PRO A 23 13.28 -2.31 -18.62
N ARG A 24 13.82 -1.30 -19.31
CA ARG A 24 13.67 0.12 -19.00
C ARG A 24 12.21 0.61 -18.98
N TRP A 25 11.33 -0.04 -19.74
CA TRP A 25 9.92 0.36 -19.87
C TRP A 25 8.97 -0.57 -19.16
N GLN A 26 9.45 -1.62 -18.49
CA GLN A 26 8.58 -2.44 -17.66
C GLN A 26 7.87 -1.54 -16.64
N PRO A 27 6.56 -1.75 -16.42
CA PRO A 27 5.87 -1.06 -15.34
C PRO A 27 6.62 -1.34 -14.04
N PRO A 28 6.75 -0.34 -13.14
CA PRO A 28 7.35 -0.58 -11.84
C PRO A 28 6.60 -1.73 -11.17
N ALA A 29 7.33 -2.61 -10.49
CA ALA A 29 6.70 -3.63 -9.67
C ALA A 29 5.73 -2.91 -8.70
N PRO A 30 4.52 -3.44 -8.48
CA PRO A 30 3.62 -2.86 -7.49
C PRO A 30 4.40 -2.76 -6.17
N GLU A 31 4.40 -1.58 -5.56
CA GLU A 31 4.96 -1.43 -4.23
C GLU A 31 4.33 -2.50 -3.34
N PRO A 32 5.13 -3.20 -2.52
CA PRO A 32 4.56 -4.17 -1.60
C PRO A 32 3.51 -3.45 -0.77
N ALA A 33 2.25 -3.88 -0.91
CA ALA A 33 1.17 -3.38 -0.08
C ALA A 33 1.65 -3.42 1.37
N ALA A 34 1.52 -2.29 2.08
CA ALA A 34 2.04 -2.13 3.44
C ALA A 34 1.74 -3.41 4.23
N ALA A 35 2.80 -4.10 4.66
CA ALA A 35 2.64 -5.41 5.28
C ALA A 35 1.63 -5.28 6.44
N PRO A 36 0.75 -6.27 6.71
CA PRO A 36 -0.28 -6.15 7.74
C PRO A 36 0.23 -5.64 9.09
N TRP A 37 1.49 -5.93 9.41
CA TRP A 37 2.19 -5.43 10.59
C TRP A 37 2.38 -3.90 10.65
N GLU A 38 2.59 -3.22 9.52
CA GLU A 38 2.71 -1.76 9.46
C GLU A 38 1.39 -1.06 9.78
N LEU A 39 0.28 -1.64 9.33
CA LEU A 39 -1.06 -1.18 9.66
C LEU A 39 -1.31 -1.30 11.17
N ILE A 40 -1.00 -2.46 11.75
CA ILE A 40 -1.13 -2.72 13.19
C ILE A 40 -0.28 -1.70 13.99
N ARG A 41 0.99 -1.52 13.62
CA ARG A 41 1.87 -0.55 14.30
C ARG A 41 1.32 0.87 14.26
N SER A 42 0.76 1.29 13.13
CA SER A 42 0.15 2.61 12.98
C SER A 42 -1.04 2.80 13.91
N VAL A 43 -1.93 1.81 13.99
CA VAL A 43 -3.09 1.85 14.90
C VAL A 43 -2.65 1.87 16.36
N LEU A 44 -1.67 1.04 16.75
CA LEU A 44 -1.14 1.02 18.11
C LEU A 44 -0.51 2.36 18.49
N ALA A 45 0.30 2.94 17.60
CA ALA A 45 0.97 4.22 17.84
C ALA A 45 -0.04 5.36 17.98
N GLN A 46 -1.06 5.38 17.12
CA GLN A 46 -2.10 6.40 17.14
C GLN A 46 -3.01 6.25 18.38
N GLY A 47 -3.49 5.05 18.67
CA GLY A 47 -4.35 4.81 19.83
C GLY A 47 -3.69 5.16 21.17
N ARG A 48 -2.38 4.90 21.31
CA ARG A 48 -1.61 5.34 22.48
C ARG A 48 -1.49 6.87 22.58
N LYS A 49 -1.29 7.57 21.46
CA LYS A 49 -1.27 9.03 21.42
C LYS A 49 -2.62 9.63 21.81
N ASP A 50 -3.70 8.95 21.42
CA ASP A 50 -5.07 9.38 21.68
C ASP A 50 -5.57 8.97 23.07
N GLY A 51 -4.74 8.27 23.87
CA GLY A 51 -5.08 7.83 25.23
C GLY A 51 -6.14 6.73 25.27
N LEU A 52 -6.29 5.97 24.18
CA LEU A 52 -7.23 4.86 24.09
C LEU A 52 -6.78 3.69 24.97
N ASP A 53 -7.76 3.00 25.55
CA ASP A 53 -7.52 1.76 26.27
C ASP A 53 -7.27 0.57 25.32
N ASP A 54 -6.80 -0.54 25.88
CA ASP A 54 -6.44 -1.74 25.11
C ASP A 54 -7.63 -2.32 24.32
N THR A 55 -8.85 -2.19 24.84
CA THR A 55 -10.06 -2.70 24.17
C THR A 55 -10.39 -1.85 22.94
N GLN A 56 -10.31 -0.53 23.08
CA GLN A 56 -10.50 0.43 21.98
C GLN A 56 -9.44 0.25 20.90
N ILE A 57 -8.17 0.07 21.31
CA ILE A 57 -7.06 -0.18 20.38
C ILE A 57 -7.26 -1.49 19.62
N ALA A 58 -7.65 -2.58 20.31
CA ALA A 58 -7.93 -3.87 19.68
C ALA A 58 -9.07 -3.76 18.64
N GLY A 59 -10.13 -3.02 18.96
CA GLY A 59 -11.21 -2.72 18.01
C GLY A 59 -10.72 -1.95 16.77
N GLY A 60 -9.86 -0.95 16.97
CA GLY A 60 -9.24 -0.21 15.88
C GLY A 60 -8.38 -1.09 14.96
N VAL A 61 -7.61 -2.03 15.53
CA VAL A 61 -6.80 -2.97 14.76
C VAL A 61 -7.69 -3.89 13.92
N TYR A 62 -8.74 -4.45 14.52
CA TYR A 62 -9.70 -5.30 13.81
C TYR A 62 -10.36 -4.55 12.65
N ALA A 63 -10.86 -3.33 12.90
CA ALA A 63 -11.51 -2.51 11.88
C ALA A 63 -10.56 -2.15 10.72
N ALA A 64 -9.30 -1.82 11.02
CA ALA A 64 -8.29 -1.52 10.02
C ALA A 64 -7.98 -2.75 9.15
N LEU A 65 -7.76 -3.93 9.76
CA LEU A 65 -7.50 -5.16 9.03
C LEU A 65 -8.71 -5.62 8.19
N ALA A 66 -9.93 -5.51 8.72
CA ALA A 66 -11.16 -5.80 7.97
C ALA A 66 -11.30 -4.92 6.73
N SER A 67 -11.08 -3.60 6.88
CA SER A 67 -11.22 -2.63 5.79
C SER A 67 -10.22 -2.84 4.65
N HIS A 68 -9.06 -3.43 4.96
CA HIS A 68 -8.03 -3.79 3.98
C HIS A 68 -8.21 -5.21 3.42
N GLY A 69 -9.30 -5.91 3.77
CA GLY A 69 -9.55 -7.29 3.32
C GLY A 69 -8.56 -8.31 3.89
N LEU A 70 -7.85 -7.95 4.96
CA LEU A 70 -6.83 -8.79 5.60
C LEU A 70 -7.40 -9.78 6.62
N LEU A 71 -8.71 -9.66 6.92
CA LEU A 71 -9.45 -10.64 7.69
C LEU A 71 -10.32 -11.46 6.73
N THR A 72 -9.99 -12.74 6.58
CA THR A 72 -10.95 -13.71 6.05
C THR A 72 -12.01 -13.89 7.13
N GLY A 73 -13.25 -13.49 6.84
CA GLY A 73 -14.34 -13.57 7.80
C GLY A 73 -14.37 -14.95 8.46
N GLY A 74 -14.17 -14.96 9.78
CA GLY A 74 -14.25 -16.17 10.58
C GLY A 74 -15.65 -16.74 10.48
N ARG A 75 -15.85 -17.68 9.56
CA ARG A 75 -16.93 -18.65 9.68
C ARG A 75 -16.49 -19.61 10.77
N ALA A 76 -16.92 -19.31 12.00
CA ALA A 76 -17.14 -20.33 13.02
C ALA A 76 -18.28 -21.24 12.58
#